data_AF-A0A8J2JA56-F1
#
_entry.id   AF-A0A8J2JA56-F1
#
_cell.length_a   1.000
_cell.length_b   1.000
_cell.length_c   1.000
_cell.angle_alpha   90.00
_cell.angle_beta   90.00
_cell.angle_gamma   90.00
#
_symmetry.space_group_name_H-M   'P 1'
#
loop_
_entity.id
_entity.type
_entity.pdbx_description
1 polymer ?
#
loop_
_entity_poly.entity_id
_entity_poly.type
_entity_poly.pdbx_seq_one_letter_code
_entity_poly.pdbx_strand_id
1 'polypeptide(L)'
;MDFGKKRKRGQPPKSWEEKGEVAKRKDIYAFSETLMDVPREKLLLAVARVVKQNGDKDLADILEFVSANKTHSTELMTKIKMKIDNVNQISPQNALAMLFDANLGKSSFIAVQRAVNSCGKNVVPCYDRVRQAKTDCLPAFSSFSFGDTFASVKLAALLEHTARRILEHQKSVFLQEKENLTDRILTISLRRRAIVRKRKTLPTEVIALLDETECGLTPVPHDEYNMTELPDAVEENLVLESECGLLQ
;
A
#
# COMPACT_ATOMS: atom_id res chain seq x y z
N MET A 1 12.53 29.06 75.49
CA MET A 1 13.34 27.98 74.90
C MET A 1 12.70 27.60 73.58
N ASP A 2 13.35 27.94 72.48
CA ASP A 2 12.84 27.77 71.13
C ASP A 2 13.23 26.36 70.63
N PHE A 3 12.26 25.44 70.58
CA PHE A 3 12.50 24.06 70.14
C PHE A 3 12.63 24.03 68.62
N GLY A 4 13.87 24.16 68.14
CA GLY A 4 14.22 24.05 66.73
C GLY A 4 13.62 22.80 66.07
N LYS A 5 12.72 23.02 65.10
CA LYS A 5 12.12 21.96 64.28
C LYS A 5 13.23 21.18 63.55
N LYS A 6 13.47 19.93 63.95
CA LYS A 6 14.40 19.03 63.25
C LYS A 6 13.90 18.79 61.82
N ARG A 7 14.69 19.19 60.81
CA ARG A 7 14.39 18.90 59.39
C ARG A 7 14.44 17.39 59.17
N LYS A 8 13.36 16.81 58.61
CA LYS A 8 13.33 15.39 58.22
C LYS A 8 14.44 15.15 57.19
N ARG A 9 15.32 14.18 57.47
CA ARG A 9 16.42 13.78 56.57
C ARG A 9 15.83 13.00 55.41
N GLY A 10 15.60 13.69 54.29
CA GLY A 10 15.21 13.09 53.01
C GLY A 10 16.25 13.39 51.94
N GLN A 11 16.32 12.55 50.91
CA GLN A 11 17.09 12.83 49.71
C GLN A 11 16.61 14.17 49.10
N PRO A 12 17.52 15.07 48.67
CA PRO A 12 17.13 16.33 48.07
C PRO A 12 16.24 16.08 46.84
N PRO A 13 15.19 16.89 46.64
CA PRO A 13 14.31 16.74 45.49
C PRO A 13 15.12 17.00 44.21
N LYS A 14 15.05 16.05 43.28
CA LYS A 14 15.65 16.20 41.95
C LYS A 14 14.89 17.25 41.15
N SER A 15 15.59 17.96 40.26
CA SER A 15 14.96 18.84 39.28
C SER A 15 14.04 18.04 38.34
N TRP A 16 13.08 18.72 37.69
CA TRP A 16 12.15 18.06 36.77
C TRP A 16 12.89 17.27 35.69
N GLU A 17 13.96 17.83 35.12
CA GLU A 17 14.74 17.23 34.04
C GLU A 17 15.42 15.93 34.46
N GLU A 18 15.99 15.90 35.68
CA GLU A 18 16.72 14.76 36.27
C GLU A 18 15.82 13.64 36.82
N LYS A 19 14.50 13.86 36.89
CA LYS A 19 13.56 12.81 37.31
C LYS A 19 13.37 11.77 36.22
N GLY A 20 13.34 10.49 36.63
CA GLY A 20 12.92 9.39 35.74
C GLY A 20 11.43 9.47 35.40
N GLU A 21 11.02 8.82 34.30
CA GLU A 21 9.64 8.89 33.80
C GLU A 21 8.57 8.54 34.85
N VAL A 22 8.79 7.51 35.66
CA VAL A 22 7.82 7.08 36.67
C VAL A 22 7.60 8.17 37.73
N ALA A 23 8.66 8.88 38.12
CA ALA A 23 8.56 9.98 39.08
C ALA A 23 7.86 11.21 38.44
N LYS A 24 8.20 11.54 37.18
CA LYS A 24 7.52 12.60 36.41
C LYS A 24 6.02 12.33 36.30
N ARG A 25 5.61 11.08 36.01
CA ARG A 25 4.19 10.70 35.94
C ARG A 25 3.49 10.88 37.29
N LYS A 26 4.11 10.47 38.40
CA LYS A 26 3.54 10.67 39.75
C LYS A 26 3.33 12.14 40.08
N ASP A 27 4.31 12.99 39.78
CA ASP A 27 4.20 14.43 39.99
C ASP A 27 3.12 15.05 39.09
N ILE A 28 3.01 14.62 37.82
CA ILE A 28 1.93 15.05 36.91
C ILE A 28 0.57 14.64 37.47
N TYR A 29 0.41 13.43 38.01
CA TYR A 29 -0.85 13.01 38.61
C TYR A 29 -1.22 13.91 39.80
N ALA A 30 -0.29 14.13 40.73
CA ALA A 30 -0.51 15.02 41.87
C ALA A 30 -0.86 16.45 41.43
N PHE A 31 -0.19 16.96 40.39
CA PHE A 31 -0.50 18.28 39.84
C PHE A 31 -1.84 18.30 39.11
N SER A 32 -2.18 17.25 38.37
CA SER A 32 -3.46 17.14 37.65
C SER A 32 -4.66 17.09 38.60
N GLU A 33 -4.51 16.44 39.76
CA GLU A 33 -5.54 16.41 40.80
C GLU A 33 -5.89 17.83 41.29
N THR A 34 -4.88 18.71 41.42
CA THR A 34 -5.12 20.12 41.81
C THR A 34 -5.80 20.95 40.73
N LEU A 35 -5.83 20.46 39.48
CA LEU A 35 -6.36 21.18 38.32
C LEU A 35 -7.70 20.63 37.83
N MET A 36 -8.26 19.62 38.48
CA MET A 36 -9.52 18.96 38.08
C MET A 36 -10.69 19.93 37.97
N ASP A 37 -10.74 20.95 38.82
CA ASP A 37 -11.83 21.93 38.85
C ASP A 37 -11.67 23.07 37.82
N VAL A 38 -10.53 23.13 37.11
CA VAL A 38 -10.24 24.20 36.17
C VAL A 38 -10.74 23.83 34.77
N PRO A 39 -11.49 24.71 34.08
CA PRO A 39 -11.96 24.41 32.73
C PRO A 39 -10.79 24.26 31.75
N ARG A 40 -10.88 23.24 30.89
CA ARG A 40 -9.86 22.87 29.88
C ARG A 40 -9.36 24.07 29.06
N GLU A 41 -10.27 24.93 28.60
CA GLU A 41 -9.94 26.09 27.77
C GLU A 41 -9.00 27.06 28.50
N LYS A 42 -9.26 27.30 29.79
CA LYS A 42 -8.42 28.17 30.62
C LYS A 42 -7.03 27.57 30.81
N LEU A 43 -6.91 26.25 30.97
CA LEU A 43 -5.63 25.56 31.05
C LEU A 43 -4.85 25.67 29.74
N LEU A 44 -5.49 25.40 28.60
CA LEU A 44 -4.84 25.47 27.29
C LEU A 44 -4.37 26.88 26.95
N LEU A 45 -5.18 27.91 27.22
CA LEU A 45 -4.81 29.31 26.99
C LEU A 45 -3.68 29.76 27.93
N ALA A 46 -3.68 29.29 29.18
CA ALA A 46 -2.59 29.57 30.12
C ALA A 46 -1.28 28.94 29.63
N VAL A 47 -1.31 27.69 29.16
CA VAL A 47 -0.14 27.02 28.59
C VAL A 47 0.33 27.72 27.32
N ALA A 48 -0.58 28.05 26.40
CA ALA A 48 -0.25 28.78 25.17
C ALA A 48 0.47 30.11 25.48
N ARG A 49 0.00 30.84 26.50
CA ARG A 49 0.63 32.09 26.94
C ARG A 49 2.05 31.87 27.47
N VAL A 50 2.28 30.84 28.29
CA VAL A 50 3.62 30.49 28.81
C VAL A 50 4.55 30.08 27.69
N VAL A 51 4.09 29.24 26.76
CA VAL A 51 4.85 28.79 25.59
C VAL A 51 5.24 29.98 24.69
N LYS A 52 4.33 30.93 24.50
CA LYS A 52 4.59 32.17 23.72
C LYS A 52 5.63 33.06 24.38
N GLN A 53 5.67 33.11 25.71
CA GLN A 53 6.72 33.81 26.47
C GLN A 53 8.09 33.13 26.34
N ASN A 54 8.11 31.80 26.16
CA ASN A 54 9.33 31.03 25.96
C ASN A 54 9.85 31.07 24.51
N GLY A 55 9.07 31.62 23.57
CA GLY A 55 9.49 31.86 22.17
C GLY A 55 8.91 30.91 21.12
N ASP A 56 8.19 29.86 21.53
CA ASP A 56 7.64 28.84 20.62
C ASP A 56 6.27 29.26 20.08
N LYS A 57 6.27 30.13 19.07
CA LYS A 57 5.04 30.70 18.48
C LYS A 57 4.14 29.65 17.84
N ASP A 58 4.71 28.73 17.06
CA ASP A 58 3.95 27.70 16.35
C ASP A 58 3.15 26.80 17.30
N LEU A 59 3.76 26.42 18.43
CA LEU A 59 3.11 25.58 19.44
C LEU A 59 1.98 26.34 20.15
N ALA A 60 2.18 27.63 20.43
CA ALA A 60 1.13 28.47 21.02
C ALA A 60 -0.08 28.60 20.08
N ASP A 61 0.15 28.81 18.78
CA ASP A 61 -0.91 28.93 17.79
C ASP A 61 -1.69 27.61 17.63
N ILE A 62 -1.00 26.45 17.68
CA ILE A 62 -1.65 25.12 17.70
C ILE A 62 -2.53 24.97 18.95
N LEU A 63 -2.04 25.37 20.13
CA LEU A 63 -2.80 25.27 21.38
C LEU A 63 -4.03 26.18 21.39
N GLU A 64 -3.92 27.40 20.86
CA GLU A 64 -5.04 28.33 20.68
C GLU A 64 -6.07 27.74 19.69
N PHE A 65 -5.61 27.19 18.57
CA PHE A 65 -6.46 26.53 17.58
C PHE A 65 -7.22 25.33 18.18
N VAL A 66 -6.55 24.50 18.98
CA VAL A 66 -7.15 23.34 19.66
C VAL A 66 -8.14 23.78 20.76
N SER A 67 -7.87 24.89 21.43
CA SER A 67 -8.78 25.48 22.43
C SER A 67 -10.09 25.97 21.79
N ALA A 68 -10.00 26.64 20.63
CA ALA A 68 -11.15 27.16 19.90
C ALA A 68 -12.05 26.06 19.30
N ASN A 69 -11.47 24.90 18.96
CA ASN A 69 -12.15 23.86 18.18
C ASN A 69 -12.17 22.49 18.89
N LYS A 70 -13.17 22.26 19.75
CA LYS A 70 -13.31 21.00 20.53
C LYS A 70 -13.52 19.73 19.68
N THR A 71 -14.17 19.86 18.51
CA THR A 71 -14.55 18.74 17.64
C THR A 71 -13.45 18.35 16.65
N HIS A 72 -12.62 19.30 16.24
CA HIS A 72 -11.59 19.06 15.22
C HIS A 72 -10.33 18.37 15.74
N SER A 73 -10.15 18.14 17.05
CA SER A 73 -8.94 17.46 17.53
C SER A 73 -8.83 16.02 17.01
N THR A 74 -9.95 15.31 16.89
CA THR A 74 -9.99 13.97 16.30
C THR A 74 -9.75 14.02 14.79
N GLU A 75 -10.34 14.99 14.10
CA GLU A 75 -10.13 15.21 12.65
C GLU A 75 -8.72 15.67 12.31
N LEU A 76 -8.09 16.47 13.16
CA LEU A 76 -6.68 16.86 13.01
C LEU A 76 -5.80 15.64 13.21
N MET A 77 -6.06 14.83 14.24
CA MET A 77 -5.33 13.60 14.46
C MET A 77 -5.55 12.60 13.33
N THR A 78 -6.74 12.51 12.74
CA THR A 78 -6.98 11.64 11.57
C THR A 78 -6.27 12.19 10.33
N LYS A 79 -6.31 13.50 10.06
CA LYS A 79 -5.57 14.12 8.95
C LYS A 79 -4.06 13.99 9.10
N ILE A 80 -3.53 14.14 10.31
CA ILE A 80 -2.12 13.95 10.63
C ILE A 80 -1.74 12.48 10.43
N LYS A 81 -2.52 11.54 10.98
CA LYS A 81 -2.31 10.10 10.77
C LYS A 81 -2.36 9.73 9.29
N MET A 82 -3.39 10.17 8.56
CA MET A 82 -3.51 9.95 7.12
C MET A 82 -2.29 10.48 6.36
N LYS A 83 -1.79 11.69 6.68
CA LYS A 83 -0.58 12.22 6.03
C LYS A 83 0.69 11.44 6.38
N ILE A 84 0.80 10.93 7.61
CA ILE A 84 1.93 10.10 8.05
C ILE A 84 1.87 8.71 7.39
N ASP A 85 0.67 8.13 7.29
CA ASP A 85 0.41 6.82 6.68
C ASP A 85 0.53 6.88 5.14
N ASN A 86 0.36 8.05 4.54
CA ASN A 86 0.59 8.30 3.10
C ASN A 86 2.07 8.29 2.69
N VAL A 87 3.00 7.95 3.59
CA VAL A 87 4.33 7.52 3.14
C VAL A 87 4.17 6.17 2.46
N ASN A 88 4.07 6.20 1.13
CA ASN A 88 3.91 5.02 0.28
C ASN A 88 4.95 3.97 0.63
N GLN A 89 4.55 2.99 1.45
CA GLN A 89 5.37 1.83 1.73
C GLN A 89 5.58 1.10 0.41
N ILE A 90 6.82 0.70 0.14
CA ILE A 90 7.12 -0.12 -1.03
C ILE A 90 6.40 -1.46 -0.85
N SER A 91 5.67 -1.91 -1.89
CA SER A 91 5.01 -3.20 -1.84
C SER A 91 6.03 -4.33 -1.67
N PRO A 92 5.67 -5.46 -1.03
CA PRO A 92 6.57 -6.61 -0.91
C PRO A 92 7.10 -7.10 -2.26
N GLN A 93 6.30 -7.03 -3.32
CA GLN A 93 6.67 -7.42 -4.69
C GLN A 93 7.69 -6.46 -5.29
N ASN A 94 7.52 -5.14 -5.11
CA ASN A 94 8.49 -4.15 -5.60
C ASN A 94 9.80 -4.22 -4.80
N ALA A 95 9.72 -4.48 -3.50
CA ALA A 95 10.91 -4.72 -2.67
C ALA A 95 11.64 -6.00 -3.07
N LEU A 96 10.90 -7.04 -3.49
CA LEU A 96 11.49 -8.26 -4.06
C LEU A 96 12.17 -7.99 -5.40
N ALA A 97 11.55 -7.20 -6.28
CA ALA A 97 12.17 -6.76 -7.54
C ALA A 97 13.47 -6.00 -7.27
N MET A 98 13.45 -5.03 -6.35
CA MET A 98 14.64 -4.29 -5.93
C MET A 98 15.75 -5.22 -5.40
N LEU A 99 15.38 -6.26 -4.64
CA LEU A 99 16.34 -7.26 -4.13
C LEU A 99 17.03 -8.01 -5.28
N PHE A 100 16.29 -8.37 -6.34
CA PHE A 100 16.85 -9.02 -7.52
C PHE A 100 17.63 -8.07 -8.42
N ASP A 101 17.08 -6.90 -8.74
CA ASP A 101 17.70 -5.89 -9.62
C ASP A 101 19.05 -5.40 -9.08
N ALA A 102 19.15 -5.25 -7.76
CA ALA A 102 20.39 -4.84 -7.08
C ALA A 102 21.24 -6.03 -6.62
N ASN A 103 20.86 -7.27 -6.95
CA ASN A 103 21.52 -8.51 -6.55
C ASN A 103 21.88 -8.56 -5.04
N LEU A 104 20.93 -8.17 -4.20
CA LEU A 104 21.15 -8.06 -2.76
C LEU A 104 20.89 -9.39 -2.05
N GLY A 105 21.85 -9.78 -1.22
CA GLY A 105 21.63 -10.82 -0.20
C GLY A 105 20.71 -10.34 0.92
N LYS A 106 20.20 -11.28 1.74
CA LYS A 106 19.33 -11.00 2.90
C LYS A 106 19.93 -9.98 3.87
N SER A 107 21.21 -10.14 4.22
CA SER A 107 21.91 -9.26 5.15
C SER A 107 22.00 -7.83 4.62
N SER A 108 22.37 -7.66 3.35
CA SER A 108 22.46 -6.37 2.66
C SER A 108 21.08 -5.70 2.55
N PHE A 109 20.04 -6.46 2.20
CA PHE A 109 18.67 -5.95 2.18
C PHE A 109 18.23 -5.44 3.55
N ILE A 110 18.50 -6.19 4.63
CA ILE A 110 18.18 -5.77 5.99
C ILE A 110 18.98 -4.53 6.39
N ALA A 111 20.23 -4.40 5.96
CA ALA A 111 21.03 -3.20 6.19
C ALA A 111 20.42 -1.97 5.49
N VAL A 112 20.03 -2.10 4.23
CA VAL A 112 19.33 -1.06 3.47
C VAL A 112 18.00 -0.70 4.15
N GLN A 113 17.22 -1.71 4.55
CA GLN A 113 15.98 -1.49 5.27
C GLN A 113 16.20 -0.68 6.55
N ARG A 114 17.20 -1.05 7.37
CA ARG A 114 17.52 -0.33 8.61
C ARG A 114 17.98 1.10 8.33
N ALA A 115 18.82 1.30 7.32
CA ALA A 115 19.28 2.63 6.92
C ALA A 115 18.10 3.52 6.52
N VAL A 116 17.19 3.02 5.66
CA VAL A 116 16.00 3.78 5.23
C VAL A 116 15.04 4.04 6.39
N ASN A 117 14.82 3.04 7.24
CA ASN A 117 13.89 3.15 8.36
C ASN A 117 14.44 3.98 9.53
N SER A 118 15.76 4.18 9.61
CA SER A 118 16.40 5.06 10.61
C SER A 118 15.94 6.52 10.48
N CYS A 119 15.46 6.92 9.30
CA CYS A 119 14.87 8.24 9.05
C CYS A 119 13.43 8.40 9.59
N GLY A 120 12.97 7.46 10.42
CA GLY A 120 11.65 7.52 11.07
C GLY A 120 10.47 7.18 10.15
N LYS A 121 10.74 6.64 8.95
CA LYS A 121 9.72 6.25 7.97
C LYS A 121 9.88 4.77 7.63
N ASN A 122 8.85 3.97 7.88
CA ASN A 122 8.85 2.54 7.55
C ASN A 122 8.55 2.34 6.06
N VAL A 123 9.48 2.74 5.19
CA VAL A 123 9.28 2.75 3.72
C VAL A 123 9.49 1.37 3.13
N VAL A 124 10.51 0.64 3.61
CA VAL A 124 10.89 -0.68 3.07
C VAL A 124 10.24 -1.78 3.93
N PRO A 125 9.50 -2.72 3.34
CA PRO A 125 8.82 -3.78 4.09
C PRO A 125 9.82 -4.72 4.75
N CYS A 126 9.41 -5.38 5.83
CA CYS A 126 10.22 -6.40 6.49
C CYS A 126 10.56 -7.55 5.55
N TYR A 127 11.75 -8.11 5.74
CA TYR A 127 12.24 -9.21 4.92
C TYR A 127 11.29 -10.41 4.91
N ASP A 128 10.56 -10.68 5.99
CA ASP A 128 9.59 -11.79 6.03
C ASP A 128 8.46 -11.62 5.02
N ARG A 129 7.98 -10.39 4.79
CA ARG A 129 6.99 -10.10 3.73
C ARG A 129 7.59 -10.27 2.33
N VAL A 130 8.84 -9.86 2.14
CA VAL A 130 9.55 -10.07 0.87
C VAL A 130 9.79 -11.55 0.62
N ARG A 131 10.11 -12.32 1.66
CA ARG A 131 10.25 -13.78 1.61
C ARG A 131 8.94 -14.45 1.25
N GLN A 132 7.81 -14.01 1.83
CA GLN A 132 6.49 -14.49 1.44
C GLN A 132 6.20 -14.20 -0.04
N ALA A 133 6.45 -12.97 -0.49
CA ALA A 133 6.33 -12.64 -1.91
C ALA A 133 7.21 -13.53 -2.80
N LYS A 134 8.43 -13.87 -2.34
CA LYS A 134 9.32 -14.81 -3.03
C LYS A 134 8.75 -16.23 -3.08
N THR A 135 8.14 -16.71 -2.00
CA THR A 135 7.50 -18.04 -1.98
C THR A 135 6.26 -18.08 -2.87
N ASP A 136 5.49 -16.99 -2.93
CA ASP A 136 4.31 -16.88 -3.78
C ASP A 136 4.67 -16.92 -5.28
N CYS A 137 5.93 -16.60 -5.61
CA CYS A 137 6.49 -16.68 -6.96
C CYS A 137 6.93 -18.09 -7.37
N LEU A 138 6.90 -19.07 -6.46
CA LEU A 138 7.33 -20.44 -6.71
C LEU A 138 6.12 -21.38 -6.85
N PRO A 139 6.22 -22.45 -7.65
CA PRO A 139 5.20 -23.49 -7.69
C PRO A 139 5.07 -24.19 -6.33
N ALA A 140 4.00 -24.96 -6.14
CA ALA A 140 3.73 -25.63 -4.88
C ALA A 140 4.89 -26.56 -4.48
N PHE A 141 5.24 -26.62 -3.19
CA PHE A 141 6.33 -27.48 -2.72
C PHE A 141 6.14 -28.97 -3.07
N SER A 142 4.89 -29.42 -3.27
CA SER A 142 4.57 -30.78 -3.72
C SER A 142 5.03 -31.11 -5.15
N SER A 143 5.34 -30.11 -5.99
CA SER A 143 5.88 -30.33 -7.34
C SER A 143 7.40 -30.44 -7.38
N PHE A 144 8.07 -30.26 -6.24
CA PHE A 144 9.51 -30.42 -6.11
C PHE A 144 9.84 -31.87 -5.75
N SER A 145 10.93 -32.38 -6.30
CA SER A 145 11.54 -33.63 -5.90
C SER A 145 12.99 -33.34 -5.51
N PHE A 146 13.33 -33.70 -4.28
CA PHE A 146 14.65 -33.46 -3.71
C PHE A 146 15.41 -34.78 -3.66
N GLY A 147 16.54 -34.85 -4.33
CA GLY A 147 17.56 -35.88 -4.15
C GLY A 147 18.73 -35.34 -3.32
N ASP A 148 19.69 -36.20 -3.00
CA ASP A 148 20.82 -35.85 -2.13
C ASP A 148 21.71 -34.74 -2.74
N THR A 149 21.80 -34.69 -4.07
CA THR A 149 22.67 -33.76 -4.80
C THR A 149 21.92 -32.84 -5.77
N PHE A 150 20.62 -33.04 -5.96
CA PHE A 150 19.84 -32.28 -6.94
C PHE A 150 18.43 -32.00 -6.43
N ALA A 151 17.84 -30.91 -6.92
CA ALA A 151 16.42 -30.63 -6.78
C ALA A 151 15.82 -30.49 -8.18
N SER A 152 14.73 -31.20 -8.45
CA SER A 152 14.00 -31.10 -9.70
C SER A 152 12.58 -30.58 -9.47
N VAL A 153 12.05 -29.88 -10.46
CA VAL A 153 10.67 -29.38 -10.50
C VAL A 153 9.99 -29.95 -11.72
N LYS A 154 8.75 -30.41 -11.55
CA LYS A 154 7.93 -30.83 -12.69
C LYS A 154 7.70 -29.65 -13.64
N LEU A 155 8.13 -29.79 -14.89
CA LEU A 155 8.00 -28.76 -15.92
C LEU A 155 6.56 -28.25 -16.07
N ALA A 156 5.59 -29.17 -16.08
CA ALA A 156 4.17 -28.82 -16.15
C ALA A 156 3.73 -27.89 -15.01
N ALA A 157 4.17 -28.16 -13.77
CA ALA A 157 3.83 -27.32 -12.62
C ALA A 157 4.47 -25.93 -12.72
N LEU A 158 5.67 -25.83 -13.27
CA LEU A 158 6.34 -24.55 -13.52
C LEU A 158 5.62 -23.72 -14.58
N LEU A 159 5.25 -24.36 -15.70
CA LEU A 159 4.53 -23.70 -16.80
C LEU A 159 3.14 -23.25 -16.35
N GLU A 160 2.38 -24.11 -15.66
CA GLU A 160 1.06 -23.77 -15.13
C GLU A 160 1.13 -22.62 -14.12
N HIS A 161 2.10 -22.65 -13.20
CA HIS A 161 2.31 -21.58 -12.23
C HIS A 161 2.64 -20.25 -12.92
N THR A 162 3.50 -20.29 -13.95
CA THR A 162 3.91 -19.11 -14.71
C THR A 162 2.73 -18.53 -15.51
N ALA A 163 1.98 -19.37 -16.21
CA ALA A 163 0.79 -18.98 -16.95
C ALA A 163 -0.26 -18.33 -16.03
N ARG A 164 -0.55 -18.96 -14.88
CA ARG A 164 -1.45 -18.41 -13.87
C ARG A 164 -1.00 -17.03 -13.38
N ARG A 165 0.29 -16.86 -13.08
CA ARG A 165 0.83 -15.56 -12.62
C ARG A 165 0.74 -14.47 -13.69
N ILE A 166 1.01 -14.79 -14.95
CA ILE A 166 0.86 -13.84 -16.06
C ILE A 166 -0.60 -13.37 -16.14
N LEU A 167 -1.56 -14.30 -16.08
CA LEU A 167 -2.99 -13.98 -16.09
C LEU A 167 -3.41 -13.14 -14.88
N GLU A 168 -2.93 -13.47 -13.69
CA GLU A 168 -3.18 -12.68 -12.47
C GLU A 168 -2.65 -11.25 -12.59
N HIS A 169 -1.46 -11.09 -13.18
CA HIS A 169 -0.84 -9.78 -13.35
C HIS A 169 -1.55 -8.93 -14.41
N GLN A 170 -2.11 -9.57 -15.45
CA GLN A 170 -2.89 -8.89 -16.50
C GLN A 170 -4.38 -8.74 -16.17
N LYS A 171 -4.85 -9.24 -15.02
CA LYS A 171 -6.27 -9.21 -14.64
C LYS A 171 -6.88 -7.81 -14.69
N SER A 172 -6.16 -6.78 -14.27
CA SER A 172 -6.64 -5.39 -14.32
C SER A 172 -6.87 -4.91 -15.75
N VAL A 173 -5.97 -5.26 -16.67
CA VAL A 173 -6.06 -4.91 -18.10
C VAL A 173 -7.28 -5.59 -18.72
N PHE A 174 -7.49 -6.88 -18.43
CA PHE A 174 -8.66 -7.61 -18.93
C PHE A 174 -9.98 -7.06 -18.38
N LEU A 175 -10.01 -6.63 -17.11
CA LEU A 175 -11.20 -6.01 -16.53
C LEU A 175 -11.51 -4.65 -17.15
N GLN A 176 -10.49 -3.80 -17.35
CA GLN A 176 -10.65 -2.51 -18.03
C GLN A 176 -11.17 -2.69 -19.46
N GLU A 177 -10.62 -3.65 -20.21
CA GLU A 177 -11.07 -3.90 -21.57
C GLU A 177 -12.51 -4.43 -21.61
N LYS A 178 -12.89 -5.28 -20.66
CA LYS A 178 -14.28 -5.75 -20.54
C LYS A 178 -15.26 -4.58 -20.31
N GLU A 179 -14.92 -3.65 -19.41
CA GLU A 179 -15.73 -2.46 -19.14
C GLU A 179 -15.86 -1.58 -20.40
N ASN A 180 -14.74 -1.32 -21.08
CA ASN A 180 -14.73 -0.58 -22.34
C ASN A 180 -15.60 -1.25 -23.43
N LEU A 181 -15.52 -2.58 -23.56
CA LEU A 181 -16.34 -3.33 -24.51
C LEU A 181 -17.83 -3.23 -24.17
N THR A 182 -18.20 -3.31 -22.89
CA THR A 182 -19.60 -3.13 -22.48
C THR A 182 -20.13 -1.75 -22.82
N ASP A 183 -19.34 -0.70 -22.62
CA ASP A 183 -19.70 0.68 -22.97
C ASP A 183 -19.86 0.88 -24.48
N ARG A 184 -18.98 0.24 -25.28
CA ARG A 184 -19.09 0.27 -26.75
C ARG A 184 -20.36 -0.44 -27.23
N ILE A 185 -20.68 -1.61 -26.67
CA ILE A 185 -21.90 -2.35 -27.01
C ILE A 185 -23.16 -1.55 -26.63
N LEU A 186 -23.16 -0.92 -25.45
CA LEU A 186 -24.25 -0.06 -25.00
C LEU A 186 -24.44 1.13 -25.94
N THR A 187 -23.34 1.78 -26.34
CA THR A 187 -23.36 2.91 -27.27
C THR A 187 -23.95 2.52 -28.63
N ILE A 188 -23.53 1.38 -29.19
CA ILE A 188 -24.08 0.86 -30.45
C ILE A 188 -25.58 0.58 -30.31
N SER A 189 -25.98 -0.04 -29.22
CA SER A 189 -27.39 -0.37 -28.93
C SER A 189 -28.27 0.88 -28.81
N LEU A 190 -27.77 1.92 -28.13
CA LEU A 190 -28.47 3.21 -27.99
C LEU A 190 -28.57 3.94 -29.33
N ARG A 191 -27.51 3.94 -30.15
CA ARG A 191 -27.54 4.49 -31.51
C ARG A 191 -28.57 3.79 -32.39
N ARG A 192 -28.60 2.45 -32.39
CA ARG A 192 -29.61 1.66 -33.12
C ARG A 192 -31.04 2.04 -32.70
N ARG A 193 -31.31 2.14 -31.39
CA ARG A 193 -32.62 2.58 -30.88
C ARG A 193 -32.99 4.00 -31.33
N ALA A 194 -32.02 4.92 -31.34
CA ALA A 194 -32.24 6.29 -31.81
C ALA A 194 -32.57 6.35 -33.31
N ILE A 195 -31.89 5.55 -34.14
CA ILE A 195 -32.16 5.43 -35.58
C ILE A 195 -33.57 4.89 -35.82
N VAL A 196 -33.97 3.81 -35.14
CA VAL A 196 -35.32 3.24 -35.26
C VAL A 196 -36.40 4.25 -34.84
N ARG A 197 -36.16 5.03 -33.78
CA ARG A 197 -37.08 6.11 -33.36
C ARG A 197 -37.20 7.20 -34.42
N LYS A 198 -36.07 7.64 -35.01
CA LYS A 198 -36.07 8.62 -36.11
C LYS A 198 -36.82 8.11 -37.34
N ARG A 199 -36.63 6.84 -37.74
CA ARG A 199 -37.34 6.22 -38.87
C ARG A 199 -38.86 6.17 -38.66
N LYS A 200 -39.35 5.91 -37.45
CA LYS A 200 -40.79 5.91 -37.14
C LYS A 200 -41.47 7.28 -37.25
N THR A 201 -40.70 8.36 -37.22
CA THR A 201 -41.21 9.74 -37.28
C THR A 201 -41.05 10.40 -38.65
N LEU A 202 -40.46 9.71 -39.63
CA LEU A 202 -40.22 10.22 -40.98
C LEU A 202 -41.34 9.76 -41.93
N PRO A 203 -41.78 10.62 -42.88
CA PRO A 203 -42.73 10.24 -43.92
C PRO A 203 -42.18 9.08 -44.78
N THR A 204 -43.06 8.17 -45.21
CA THR A 204 -42.71 6.90 -45.89
C THR A 204 -41.85 7.09 -47.15
N GLU A 205 -41.98 8.22 -47.84
CA GLU A 205 -41.21 8.55 -49.05
C GLU A 205 -39.72 8.81 -48.79
N VAL A 206 -39.34 9.23 -47.57
CA VAL A 206 -37.94 9.53 -47.20
C VAL A 206 -37.18 8.30 -46.74
N ILE A 207 -37.90 7.27 -46.25
CA ILE A 207 -37.29 6.03 -45.74
C ILE A 207 -36.69 5.20 -46.88
N ALA A 208 -37.34 5.18 -48.05
CA ALA A 208 -36.87 4.44 -49.22
C ALA A 208 -35.52 4.95 -49.78
N LEU A 209 -35.21 6.24 -49.62
CA LEU A 209 -33.96 6.84 -50.08
C LEU A 209 -32.77 6.59 -49.15
N LEU A 210 -33.00 6.20 -47.89
CA LEU A 210 -31.93 5.95 -46.92
C LEU A 210 -31.40 4.50 -46.98
N ASP A 211 -32.23 3.53 -47.36
CA ASP A 211 -31.82 2.12 -47.42
C ASP A 211 -30.87 1.81 -48.61
N GLU A 212 -30.76 2.70 -49.60
CA GLU A 212 -29.80 2.54 -50.71
C GLU A 212 -28.36 2.98 -50.39
N THR A 213 -28.12 3.60 -49.22
CA THR A 213 -26.79 4.15 -48.86
C THR A 213 -26.01 3.36 -47.80
N GLU A 214 -26.60 2.33 -47.18
CA GLU A 214 -25.97 1.57 -46.08
C GLU A 214 -25.78 0.08 -46.40
N CYS A 215 -25.09 -0.26 -47.49
CA CYS A 215 -24.56 -1.62 -47.74
C CYS A 215 -23.06 -1.61 -48.09
N GLY A 216 -22.28 -0.76 -47.43
CA GLY A 216 -20.82 -0.67 -47.58
C GLY A 216 -20.01 -1.54 -46.60
N LEU A 217 -20.55 -2.65 -46.11
CA LEU A 217 -19.75 -3.65 -45.39
C LEU A 217 -19.42 -4.77 -46.37
N THR A 218 -18.31 -4.62 -47.09
CA THR A 218 -17.71 -5.73 -47.83
C THR A 218 -17.36 -6.85 -46.84
N PRO A 219 -17.66 -8.12 -47.14
CA PRO A 219 -17.21 -9.23 -46.31
C PRO A 219 -15.68 -9.22 -46.24
N VAL A 220 -15.13 -9.22 -45.03
CA VAL A 220 -13.69 -9.46 -44.84
C VAL A 220 -13.43 -10.90 -45.32
N PRO A 221 -12.44 -11.14 -46.21
CA PRO A 221 -12.10 -12.49 -46.63
C PRO A 221 -11.65 -13.27 -45.40
N HIS A 222 -12.29 -14.42 -45.15
CA HIS A 222 -11.77 -15.41 -44.22
C HIS A 222 -10.55 -16.05 -44.88
N ASP A 223 -9.35 -15.59 -44.52
CA ASP A 223 -8.16 -16.39 -44.75
C ASP A 223 -8.24 -17.61 -43.84
N GLU A 224 -8.45 -18.78 -44.44
CA GLU A 224 -8.36 -20.08 -43.82
C GLU A 224 -6.93 -20.28 -43.29
N TYR A 225 -6.73 -19.99 -42.01
CA TYR A 225 -5.54 -20.45 -41.30
C TYR A 225 -5.63 -21.98 -41.13
N ASN A 226 -4.95 -22.68 -42.03
CA ASN A 226 -4.76 -24.12 -41.99
C ASN A 226 -3.89 -24.48 -40.78
N MET A 227 -4.52 -24.94 -39.69
CA MET A 227 -3.89 -25.38 -38.43
C MET A 227 -3.49 -26.86 -38.49
N THR A 228 -2.73 -27.26 -39.50
CA THR A 228 -2.06 -28.58 -39.52
C THR A 228 -0.58 -28.34 -39.64
N GLU A 229 0.10 -28.36 -38.48
CA GLU A 229 1.45 -28.86 -38.23
C GLU A 229 1.94 -28.27 -36.91
N LEU A 230 1.62 -28.95 -35.80
CA LEU A 230 2.42 -28.85 -34.57
C LEU A 230 3.57 -29.85 -34.71
N PRO A 231 4.84 -29.42 -34.73
CA PRO A 231 5.94 -30.35 -34.54
C PRO A 231 6.01 -30.78 -33.07
N ASP A 232 6.13 -32.10 -32.86
CA ASP A 232 6.41 -32.72 -31.57
C ASP A 232 7.71 -32.15 -30.98
N ALA A 233 7.58 -31.35 -29.92
CA ALA A 233 8.71 -30.82 -29.17
C ALA A 233 9.06 -31.75 -28.00
N VAL A 234 10.02 -32.62 -28.28
CA VAL A 234 11.18 -33.02 -27.45
C VAL A 234 11.08 -32.67 -25.96
N GLU A 235 11.05 -33.72 -25.13
CA GLU A 235 11.32 -33.65 -23.69
C GLU A 235 12.78 -33.25 -23.43
N GLU A 236 13.09 -31.95 -23.45
CA GLU A 236 14.34 -31.44 -22.92
C GLU A 236 14.21 -31.22 -21.40
N ASN A 237 14.77 -32.16 -20.65
CA ASN A 237 15.01 -32.02 -19.22
C ASN A 237 16.01 -30.88 -18.99
N LEU A 238 15.52 -29.73 -18.51
CA LEU A 238 16.37 -28.66 -17.99
C LEU A 238 16.99 -29.11 -16.67
N VAL A 239 18.25 -29.55 -16.74
CA VAL A 239 19.12 -29.70 -15.57
C VAL A 239 19.52 -28.29 -15.13
N LEU A 240 18.90 -27.80 -14.05
CA LEU A 240 19.38 -26.60 -13.36
C LEU A 240 20.56 -27.02 -12.48
N GLU A 241 21.77 -26.85 -13.00
CA GLU A 241 22.98 -26.92 -12.17
C GLU A 241 22.97 -25.74 -11.19
N SER A 242 22.59 -26.01 -9.94
CA SER A 242 22.75 -25.07 -8.85
C SER A 242 24.18 -25.16 -8.33
N GLU A 243 24.99 -24.14 -8.56
CA GLU A 243 26.23 -23.93 -7.84
C GLU A 243 25.92 -23.76 -6.35
N CYS A 244 26.21 -24.80 -5.57
CA CYS A 244 26.21 -24.79 -4.11
C CYS A 244 27.32 -23.87 -3.61
N GLY A 245 27.00 -22.59 -3.44
CA GLY A 245 27.74 -21.68 -2.57
C GLY A 245 27.56 -22.09 -1.11
N LEU A 246 28.56 -22.82 -0.57
CA LEU A 246 28.78 -23.08 0.84
C LEU A 246 28.52 -21.85 1.71
N LEU A 247 27.54 -21.94 2.61
CA LEU A 247 27.41 -21.06 3.77
C LEU A 247 27.90 -21.83 5.00
N GLN A 248 29.09 -21.48 5.48
CA GLN A 248 29.42 -21.46 6.90
C GLN A 248 28.89 -20.17 7.52
#